data_AF-A0A538MGK7-F1
#
_entry.id   AF-A0A538MGK7-F1
#
_cell.length_a   1.000
_cell.length_b   1.000
_cell.length_c   1.000
_cell.angle_alpha   90.00
_cell.angle_beta   90.00
_cell.angle_gamma   90.00
#
_symmetry.space_group_name_H-M   'P 1'
#
loop_
_entity.id
_entity.type
_entity.pdbx_description
1 polymer ?
#
loop_
_entity_poly.entity_id
_entity_poly.type
_entity_poly.pdbx_seq_one_letter_code
_entity_poly.pdbx_strand_id
1 'polypeptide(L)' 'MINAGGVIHLAGYETLGWDEAMMRARLAGIGETLAGIFATADAEGITTAEAADRLALARLAAGDPG' A
#
# COMPACT_ATOMS: atom_id res chain seq x y z
N MET A 1 -3.32 0.83 -10.66
CA MET A 1 -2.04 0.57 -9.98
C MET A 1 -1.71 -0.90 -10.13
N ILE A 2 -0.69 -1.24 -10.92
CA ILE A 2 -0.28 -2.64 -11.17
C ILE A 2 1.22 -2.86 -10.89
N ASN A 3 1.98 -1.78 -10.73
CA ASN A 3 3.44 -1.79 -10.71
C ASN A 3 4.09 -1.65 -9.31
N ALA A 4 3.31 -1.60 -8.22
CA ALA A 4 3.87 -1.51 -6.87
C ALA A 4 4.57 -2.81 -6.42
N GLY A 5 4.05 -3.98 -6.83
CA GLY A 5 4.59 -5.27 -6.41
C GLY A 5 6.00 -5.57 -6.93
N GLY A 6 6.32 -5.16 -8.16
CA GLY A 6 7.64 -5.39 -8.77
C GLY A 6 8.75 -4.51 -8.18
N VAL A 7 8.44 -3.26 -7.83
CA VAL A 7 9.40 -2.31 -7.24
C VAL A 7 9.78 -2.72 -5.81
N ILE A 8 8.82 -3.21 -5.02
CA ILE A 8 9.05 -3.62 -3.63
C ILE A 8 9.87 -4.91 -3.56
N HIS A 9 9.64 -5.85 -4.47
CA HIS A 9 10.42 -7.08 -4.54
C HIS A 9 11.90 -6.81 -4.79
N LEU A 10 12.22 -5.89 -5.71
CA LEU A 10 13.60 -5.52 -6.04
C LEU A 10 14.27 -4.70 -4.92
N ALA A 11 13.55 -3.74 -4.34
CA ALA A 11 14.10 -2.87 -3.27
C ALA A 11 14.32 -3.61 -1.93
N GLY A 12 13.44 -4.57 -1.59
CA GLY A 12 13.55 -5.33 -0.34
C GLY A 12 14.74 -6.29 -0.31
N TYR A 13 15.04 -6.94 -1.44
CA TYR A 13 16.16 -7.89 -1.57
C TYR A 13 17.52 -7.20 -1.71
N GLU A 14 17.63 -6.14 -2.53
CA GLU A 14 18.94 -5.57 -2.87
C GLU A 14 19.39 -4.44 -1.95
N THR A 15 18.46 -3.74 -1.26
CA THR A 15 18.79 -2.51 -0.50
C THR A 15 18.55 -2.61 0.99
N LEU A 16 17.58 -3.41 1.44
CA LEU A 16 17.11 -3.41 2.85
C LEU A 16 17.38 -4.69 3.63
N GLY A 17 17.87 -5.75 2.97
CA GLY A 17 18.22 -7.03 3.62
C GLY A 17 17.02 -7.77 4.22
N TRP A 18 15.83 -7.59 3.66
CA TRP A 18 14.62 -8.21 4.17
C TRP A 18 14.63 -9.72 3.95
N ASP A 19 14.26 -10.46 4.99
CA ASP A 19 14.01 -11.88 4.87
C ASP A 19 12.67 -12.17 4.17
N GLU A 20 12.47 -13.43 3.81
CA GLU A 20 11.29 -13.88 3.07
C GLU A 20 9.98 -13.68 3.87
N ALA A 21 10.03 -13.71 5.20
CA ALA A 21 8.88 -13.47 6.06
C ALA A 21 8.48 -11.99 6.06
N MET A 22 9.46 -11.10 6.11
CA MET A 22 9.27 -9.65 6.03
C MET A 22 8.74 -9.23 4.66
N MET A 23 9.25 -9.83 3.59
CA MET A 23 8.71 -9.64 2.24
C MET A 23 7.24 -10.05 2.15
N ARG A 24 6.88 -11.25 2.65
CA ARG A 24 5.49 -11.71 2.69
C ARG A 24 4.57 -10.77 3.48
N ALA A 25 5.01 -10.32 4.65
CA ALA A 25 4.23 -9.42 5.50
C ALA A 25 3.97 -8.08 4.79
N ARG A 26 4.97 -7.51 4.11
CA ARG A 26 4.80 -6.26 3.35
C ARG A 26 3.92 -6.43 2.12
N LEU A 27 4.07 -7.54 1.39
CA LEU A 27 3.18 -7.85 0.26
C LEU A 27 1.73 -8.05 0.71
N ALA A 28 1.49 -8.73 1.84
CA ALA A 28 0.16 -8.87 2.43
C ALA A 28 -0.44 -7.50 2.78
N GLY A 29 0.36 -6.60 3.37
CA GLY A 29 -0.06 -5.23 3.69
C GLY A 29 -0.47 -4.38 2.47
N ILE A 30 0.09 -4.66 1.28
CA ILE A 30 -0.36 -4.04 0.02
C ILE A 30 -1.77 -4.53 -0.33
N GLY A 31 -2.01 -5.83 -0.20
CA GLY A 31 -3.32 -6.44 -0.45
C GLY A 31 -4.40 -5.82 0.43
N GLU A 32 -4.13 -5.69 1.74
CA GLU A 32 -5.03 -5.04 2.70
C GLU A 32 -5.25 -3.56 2.37
N THR A 33 -4.18 -2.83 2.01
CA THR A 33 -4.27 -1.43 1.60
C THR A 33 -5.15 -1.26 0.36
N LEU A 34 -4.97 -2.10 -0.66
CA LEU A 34 -5.80 -2.06 -1.87
C LEU A 34 -7.26 -2.43 -1.58
N ALA A 35 -7.50 -3.44 -0.75
CA ALA A 35 -8.85 -3.83 -0.33
C ALA A 35 -9.57 -2.67 0.38
N GLY A 36 -8.88 -1.95 1.26
CA GLY A 36 -9.40 -0.76 1.91
C GLY A 36 -9.76 0.36 0.92
N ILE A 37 -8.88 0.63 -0.06
CA ILE A 37 -9.14 1.63 -1.10
C ILE A 37 -10.38 1.28 -1.91
N PHE A 38 -10.55 0.02 -2.31
CA PHE A 38 -11.73 -0.42 -3.07
C PHE A 38 -13.01 -0.31 -2.24
N ALA A 39 -12.97 -0.71 -0.97
CA ALA A 39 -14.13 -0.61 -0.08
C ALA A 39 -14.56 0.85 0.14
N THR A 40 -13.62 1.76 0.35
CA THR A 40 -13.91 3.20 0.49
C THR A 40 -14.49 3.78 -0.80
N ALA A 41 -13.89 3.45 -1.94
CA ALA A 41 -14.38 3.93 -3.24
C ALA A 41 -15.83 3.50 -3.51
N ASP A 42 -16.16 2.25 -3.21
CA ASP A 42 -17.52 1.70 -3.37
C ASP A 42 -18.51 2.34 -2.39
N ALA A 43 -18.15 2.44 -1.10
CA ALA A 43 -19.00 3.00 -0.07
C ALA A 43 -19.34 4.49 -0.28
N GLU A 44 -18.39 5.26 -0.82
CA GLU A 44 -18.54 6.71 -1.01
C GLU A 44 -18.89 7.11 -2.45
N GLY A 45 -18.91 6.17 -3.39
CA GLY A 45 -19.17 6.44 -4.81
C GLY A 45 -18.09 7.30 -5.48
N ILE A 46 -16.83 7.20 -5.03
CA ILE A 46 -15.69 7.95 -5.55
C ILE A 46 -14.74 7.06 -6.36
N THR A 47 -13.78 7.65 -7.06
CA THR A 47 -12.78 6.85 -7.77
C THR A 47 -11.79 6.22 -6.80
N THR A 48 -11.23 5.07 -7.17
CA THR A 48 -10.16 4.41 -6.39
C THR A 48 -8.90 5.28 -6.27
N ALA A 49 -8.66 6.18 -7.24
CA ALA A 49 -7.55 7.13 -7.17
C ALA A 49 -7.78 8.15 -6.05
N GLU A 50 -8.99 8.72 -5.98
CA GLU A 50 -9.35 9.66 -4.92
C GLU A 50 -9.34 9.02 -3.53
N ALA A 51 -9.84 7.78 -3.42
CA ALA A 51 -9.76 7.02 -2.16
C ALA A 51 -8.30 6.76 -1.73
N ALA A 52 -7.40 6.47 -2.68
CA ALA A 52 -5.98 6.29 -2.41
C ALA A 52 -5.31 7.59 -1.94
N ASP A 53 -5.63 8.72 -2.58
CA ASP A 53 -5.10 10.03 -2.19
C ASP A 53 -5.54 10.42 -0.77
N ARG A 54 -6.81 10.16 -0.41
CA ARG A 54 -7.32 10.38 0.94
C ARG A 54 -6.61 9.51 1.98
N LEU A 55 -6.37 8.23 1.66
CA LEU A 55 -5.61 7.33 2.54
C LEU A 55 -4.17 7.83 2.75
N ALA A 56 -3.51 8.30 1.69
CA ALA A 56 -2.17 8.85 1.78
C ALA A 56 -2.13 10.11 2.66
N LEU A 57 -3.07 11.04 2.45
CA LEU A 57 -3.21 12.25 3.26
C LEU A 57 -3.48 11.93 4.74
N ALA A 58 -4.33 10.94 5.03
CA ALA A 58 -4.62 10.51 6.39
C ALA A 58 -3.37 9.96 7.10
N ARG A 59 -2.55 9.15 6.41
CA ARG A 59 -1.28 8.63 6.96
C ARG A 59 -0.27 9.74 7.26
N LEU A 60 -0.14 10.71 6.35
CA LEU A 60 0.71 11.88 6.55
C LEU A 60 0.27 12.72 7.75
N ALA A 61 -1.04 12.93 7.92
CA ALA A 61 -1.59 13.67 9.06
C ALA A 61 -1.41 12.94 10.39
N ALA A 62 -1.43 11.60 10.39
CA ALA A 62 -1.19 10.76 11.55
C ALA A 62 0.31 10.70 11.95
N GLY A 63 1.22 11.26 11.14
CA GLY A 63 2.66 11.18 11.38
C GLY A 63 3.23 9.78 11.16
N ASP A 64 2.57 8.96 10.35
CA ASP A 64 2.99 7.59 10.05
C ASP A 64 3.56 7.49 8.62
N PRO A 65 4.88 7.67 8.43
CA PRO A 65 5.55 7.33 7.18
C PRO A 65 5.79 5.81 7.21
N GLY A 66 4.88 5.03 6.61
CA GLY A 66 4.86 3.56 6.69
C GLY A 66 6.14 2.80 6.34
#